data_AF-A0A6N2E4E5-F1
#
_entry.id   AF-A0A6N2E4E5-F1
#
_cell.length_a   1.000
_cell.length_b   1.000
_cell.length_c   1.000
_cell.angle_alpha   90.00
_cell.angle_beta   90.00
_cell.angle_gamma   90.00
#
_symmetry.space_group_name_H-M   'P 1'
#
loop_
_entity.id
_entity.type
_entity.pdbx_description
1 polymer ?
#
loop_
_entity_poly.entity_id
_entity_poly.type
_entity_poly.pdbx_seq_one_letter_code
_entity_poly.pdbx_strand_id
1 'polypeptide(L)'
;MGHTQGAPVHEELDLEGLSLQEATSYVAKYLAAYKQSQQRRGQAEEEFGRWEKRVRLAHEKGETELAQAALARAEKAATEFKQARAEEKELGITCDLLKQRLERLARQPEFSVDAEALLAHMQNMIDSGTMGTGGTQ
;
A
#
# COMPACT_ATOMS: atom_id res chain seq x y z
N MET A 1 23.52 -11.12 -22.13
CA MET A 1 22.62 -12.02 -21.38
C MET A 1 21.95 -11.17 -20.31
N GLY A 2 20.63 -11.06 -20.37
CA GLY A 2 19.86 -10.10 -19.60
C GLY A 2 19.80 -10.47 -18.12
N HIS A 3 20.21 -9.54 -17.25
CA HIS A 3 19.82 -9.58 -15.86
C HIS A 3 18.33 -9.23 -15.81
N THR A 4 17.49 -10.24 -15.62
CA THR A 4 16.11 -10.05 -15.18
C THR A 4 16.16 -9.39 -13.81
N GLN A 5 15.95 -8.08 -13.81
CA GLN A 5 15.66 -7.29 -12.63
C GLN A 5 14.37 -7.88 -12.05
N GLY A 6 14.52 -8.69 -10.99
CA GLY A 6 13.38 -9.15 -10.22
C GLY A 6 12.61 -7.93 -9.74
N ALA A 7 11.33 -7.86 -10.08
CA ALA A 7 10.43 -6.87 -9.52
C ALA A 7 10.56 -6.89 -7.98
N PRO A 8 10.48 -5.74 -7.28
CA PRO A 8 10.33 -5.74 -5.84
C PRO A 8 8.92 -6.29 -5.51
N VAL A 9 8.81 -7.61 -5.40
CA VAL A 9 7.55 -8.29 -5.10
C VAL A 9 7.40 -8.45 -3.58
N HIS A 10 6.61 -7.55 -2.99
CA HIS A 10 5.70 -7.77 -1.85
C HIS A 10 6.21 -7.86 -0.40
N GLU A 11 7.51 -7.89 -0.10
CA GLU A 11 7.97 -7.86 1.32
C GLU A 11 7.55 -6.57 2.05
N GLU A 12 7.47 -5.43 1.36
CA GLU A 12 7.11 -4.14 1.96
C GLU A 12 5.60 -3.98 2.24
N LEU A 13 4.75 -4.95 1.89
CA LEU A 13 3.31 -4.86 2.18
C LEU A 13 2.85 -5.86 3.24
N ASP A 14 3.78 -6.58 3.84
CA ASP A 14 3.45 -7.55 4.86
C ASP A 14 3.16 -6.88 6.20
N LEU A 15 2.05 -7.27 6.82
CA LEU A 15 1.66 -6.84 8.16
C LEU A 15 1.84 -7.98 9.18
N GLU A 16 2.31 -9.16 8.73
CA GLU A 16 2.56 -10.31 9.59
C GLU A 16 3.68 -10.00 10.60
N GLY A 17 3.45 -10.40 11.85
CA GLY A 17 4.39 -10.14 12.95
C GLY A 17 4.32 -8.73 13.57
N LEU A 18 3.55 -7.80 12.97
CA LEU A 18 3.28 -6.50 13.59
C LEU A 18 2.12 -6.58 14.58
N SER A 19 2.21 -5.85 15.69
CA SER A 19 1.04 -5.58 16.52
C SER A 19 0.01 -4.76 15.74
N LEU A 20 -1.26 -4.82 16.16
CA LEU A 20 -2.32 -4.03 15.54
C LEU A 20 -2.00 -2.52 15.53
N GLN A 21 -1.34 -2.01 16.57
CA GLN A 21 -0.93 -0.61 16.67
C GLN A 21 0.15 -0.26 15.64
N GLU A 22 1.17 -1.12 15.49
CA GLU A 22 2.25 -0.94 14.51
C GLU A 22 1.72 -1.06 13.09
N ALA A 23 0.88 -2.05 12.80
CA ALA A 23 0.23 -2.22 11.51
C ALA A 23 -0.65 -1.01 11.16
N THR A 24 -1.41 -0.49 12.11
CA THR A 24 -2.23 0.73 11.90
C THR A 24 -1.35 1.94 11.56
N SER A 25 -0.26 2.13 12.31
CA SER A 25 0.69 3.23 12.08
C SER A 25 1.39 3.10 10.72
N TYR A 26 1.68 1.87 10.31
CA TYR A 26 2.24 1.55 9.01
C TYR A 26 1.29 1.91 7.87
N VAL A 27 0.06 1.42 7.91
CA VAL A 27 -0.97 1.73 6.90
C VAL A 27 -1.25 3.24 6.85
N ALA A 28 -1.23 3.93 7.99
CA ALA A 28 -1.42 5.39 8.03
C ALA A 28 -0.36 6.17 7.22
N LYS A 29 0.90 5.71 7.18
CA LYS A 29 1.95 6.33 6.35
C LYS A 29 1.64 6.21 4.86
N TYR A 30 1.16 5.06 4.41
CA TYR A 30 0.75 4.85 3.02
C TYR A 30 -0.48 5.69 2.66
N LEU A 31 -1.45 5.81 3.57
CA LEU A 31 -2.61 6.69 3.37
C LEU A 31 -2.21 8.17 3.28
N ALA A 32 -1.22 8.60 4.08
CA ALA A 32 -0.68 9.94 3.99
C ALA A 32 0.03 10.18 2.63
N ALA A 33 0.86 9.23 2.19
CA ALA A 33 1.52 9.28 0.89
C ALA A 33 0.49 9.31 -0.26
N TYR A 34 -0.57 8.50 -0.18
CA TYR A 34 -1.65 8.50 -1.16
C TYR A 34 -2.36 9.87 -1.23
N LYS A 35 -2.69 10.48 -0.08
CA LYS A 35 -3.27 11.83 -0.05
C LYS A 35 -2.34 12.88 -0.66
N GLN A 36 -1.04 12.82 -0.39
CA GLN A 36 -0.07 13.72 -1.02
C GLN A 36 -0.01 13.49 -2.53
N SER A 37 -0.09 12.23 -2.99
CA SER A 37 -0.16 11.90 -4.41
C SER A 37 -1.41 12.47 -5.09
N GLN A 38 -2.58 12.40 -4.43
CA GLN A 38 -3.81 13.02 -4.92
C GLN A 38 -3.67 14.53 -5.10
N GLN A 39 -3.04 15.21 -4.13
CA GLN A 39 -2.77 16.65 -4.24
C GLN A 39 -1.83 16.97 -5.40
N ARG A 40 -0.74 16.21 -5.55
CA ARG A 40 0.20 16.37 -6.67
C ARG A 40 -0.47 16.13 -8.03
N ARG A 41 -1.31 15.10 -8.16
CA ARG A 41 -2.09 14.88 -9.39
C ARG A 41 -3.02 16.06 -9.67
N GLY A 42 -3.72 16.57 -8.65
CA GLY A 42 -4.60 17.73 -8.80
C GLY A 42 -3.86 18.97 -9.30
N GLN A 43 -2.67 19.26 -8.73
CA GLN A 43 -1.83 20.37 -9.18
C GLN A 43 -1.35 20.19 -10.62
N ALA A 44 -0.91 18.98 -10.99
CA ALA A 44 -0.49 18.68 -12.36
C ALA A 44 -1.65 18.77 -13.37
N GLU A 45 -2.86 18.37 -12.97
CA GLU A 45 -4.08 18.51 -13.78
C GLU A 45 -4.43 19.98 -14.02
N GLU A 46 -4.38 20.82 -12.97
CA GLU A 46 -4.61 22.26 -13.09
C GLU A 46 -3.57 22.94 -13.99
N GLU A 47 -2.30 22.57 -13.86
CA GLU A 47 -1.23 23.09 -14.72
C GLU A 47 -1.41 22.67 -16.18
N PHE A 48 -1.68 21.39 -16.43
CA PHE A 48 -1.97 20.89 -17.78
C PHE A 48 -3.15 21.64 -18.41
N GLY A 49 -4.28 21.75 -17.70
CA GLY A 49 -5.46 22.47 -18.18
C GLY A 49 -5.20 23.97 -18.41
N ARG A 50 -4.30 24.59 -17.63
CA ARG A 50 -3.87 25.99 -17.85
C ARG A 50 -3.11 26.13 -19.15
N TRP A 51 -2.14 25.26 -19.43
CA TRP A 51 -1.36 25.33 -20.65
C TRP A 51 -2.16 24.97 -21.89
N GLU A 52 -3.08 24.01 -21.79
CA GLU A 52 -4.01 23.68 -22.88
C GLU A 52 -4.87 24.89 -23.27
N LYS A 53 -5.44 25.60 -22.29
CA LYS A 53 -6.18 26.86 -22.54
C LYS A 53 -5.31 27.93 -23.19
N ARG A 54 -4.03 28.04 -22.80
CA ARG A 54 -3.09 29.01 -23.38
C ARG A 54 -2.75 28.68 -24.83
N VAL A 55 -2.55 27.40 -25.16
CA VAL A 55 -2.35 26.94 -26.54
C VAL A 55 -3.54 27.33 -27.40
N ARG A 56 -4.76 27.02 -26.93
CA ARG A 56 -5.99 27.36 -27.64
C ARG A 56 -6.12 28.87 -27.86
N LEU A 57 -5.90 29.68 -26.82
CA LEU A 57 -5.98 31.14 -26.92
C LEU A 57 -4.95 31.72 -27.89
N ALA A 58 -3.74 31.17 -27.91
CA ALA A 58 -2.68 31.61 -28.83
C ALA A 58 -3.04 31.30 -30.28
N HIS A 59 -3.59 30.12 -30.55
CA HIS A 59 -4.09 29.75 -31.87
C HIS A 59 -5.27 30.64 -32.31
N GLU A 60 -6.23 30.90 -31.42
CA GLU A 60 -7.37 31.77 -31.71
C GLU A 60 -6.93 33.21 -32.04
N LYS A 61 -5.79 33.66 -31.51
CA LYS A 61 -5.22 34.99 -31.78
C LYS A 61 -4.24 35.02 -32.97
N GLY A 62 -3.93 33.89 -33.59
CA GLY A 62 -2.94 33.80 -34.66
C GLY A 62 -1.48 33.95 -34.22
N GLU A 63 -1.22 33.95 -32.91
CA GLU A 63 0.11 34.13 -32.31
C GLU A 63 0.89 32.80 -32.36
N THR A 64 1.43 32.49 -33.54
CA THR A 64 1.98 31.15 -33.86
C THR A 64 3.18 30.78 -33.00
N GLU A 65 4.10 31.72 -32.75
CA GLU A 65 5.26 31.46 -31.88
C GLU A 65 4.84 31.20 -30.43
N LEU A 66 3.85 31.96 -29.94
CA LEU A 66 3.32 31.79 -28.60
C LEU A 66 2.56 30.47 -28.46
N ALA A 67 1.85 30.04 -29.51
CA ALA A 67 1.18 28.75 -29.56
C ALA A 67 2.17 27.58 -29.48
N GLN A 68 3.28 27.65 -30.23
CA GLN A 68 4.34 26.64 -30.18
C GLN A 68 5.01 26.56 -28.80
N ALA A 69 5.33 27.71 -28.20
CA ALA A 69 5.91 27.76 -26.86
C ALA A 69 4.94 27.22 -25.79
N ALA A 70 3.65 27.56 -25.89
CA ALA A 70 2.62 27.05 -25.00
C ALA A 70 2.39 25.54 -25.18
N LEU A 71 2.50 25.03 -26.42
CA LEU A 71 2.33 23.62 -26.74
C LEU A 71 3.44 22.78 -26.09
N ALA A 72 4.70 23.19 -26.23
CA ALA A 72 5.82 22.51 -25.58
C ALA A 72 5.68 22.46 -24.05
N ARG A 73 5.04 23.48 -23.44
CA ARG A 73 4.73 23.49 -22.00
C ARG A 73 3.55 22.58 -21.67
N ALA A 74 2.51 22.58 -22.50
CA ALA A 74 1.37 21.69 -22.35
C ALA A 74 1.78 20.21 -22.44
N GLU A 75 2.70 19.86 -23.34
CA GLU A 75 3.20 18.47 -23.47
C GLU A 75 3.99 18.01 -22.24
N LYS A 76 4.81 18.90 -21.66
CA LYS A 76 5.51 18.63 -20.39
C LYS A 76 4.50 18.42 -19.26
N ALA A 77 3.58 19.36 -19.08
CA ALA A 77 2.54 19.27 -18.07
C ALA A 77 1.65 18.03 -18.25
N ALA A 78 1.35 17.64 -19.50
CA ALA A 78 0.60 16.43 -19.81
C ALA A 78 1.35 15.16 -19.39
N THR A 79 2.67 15.15 -19.57
CA THR A 79 3.53 14.03 -19.16
C THR A 79 3.57 13.91 -17.63
N GLU A 80 3.77 15.03 -16.94
CA GLU A 80 3.76 15.10 -15.47
C GLU A 80 2.40 14.68 -14.90
N PHE A 81 1.30 15.16 -15.49
CA PHE A 81 -0.05 14.74 -15.09
C PHE A 81 -0.27 13.23 -15.26
N LYS A 82 0.17 12.66 -16.39
CA LYS A 82 0.07 11.20 -16.63
C LYS A 82 0.88 10.40 -15.60
N GLN A 83 2.08 10.85 -15.27
CA GLN A 83 2.93 10.22 -14.26
C GLN A 83 2.31 10.30 -12.87
N ALA A 84 1.89 11.50 -12.43
CA ALA A 84 1.25 11.69 -11.14
C ALA A 84 -0.05 10.88 -11.00
N ARG A 85 -0.82 10.75 -12.08
CA ARG A 85 -2.04 9.93 -12.12
C ARG A 85 -1.72 8.43 -12.01
N ALA A 86 -0.65 7.97 -12.65
CA ALA A 86 -0.21 6.57 -12.55
C ALA A 86 0.25 6.25 -11.12
N GLU A 87 1.08 7.11 -10.53
CA GLU A 87 1.56 6.97 -9.14
C GLU A 87 0.39 6.96 -8.14
N GLU A 88 -0.56 7.90 -8.27
CA GLU A 88 -1.76 7.92 -7.42
C GLU A 88 -2.51 6.59 -7.52
N LYS A 89 -2.71 6.07 -8.74
CA LYS A 89 -3.45 4.83 -8.96
C LYS A 89 -2.75 3.65 -8.28
N GLU A 90 -1.43 3.54 -8.42
CA GLU A 90 -0.65 2.48 -7.79
C GLU A 90 -0.70 2.55 -6.25
N LEU A 91 -0.55 3.75 -5.69
CA LEU A 91 -0.69 3.98 -4.26
C LEU A 91 -2.11 3.70 -3.76
N GLY A 92 -3.14 4.01 -4.55
CA GLY A 92 -4.53 3.72 -4.22
C GLY A 92 -4.80 2.23 -4.09
N ILE A 93 -4.35 1.44 -5.08
CA ILE A 93 -4.43 -0.04 -5.05
C ILE A 93 -3.70 -0.58 -3.83
N THR A 94 -2.50 -0.06 -3.56
CA THR A 94 -1.68 -0.45 -2.40
C THR A 94 -2.38 -0.16 -1.07
N CYS A 95 -2.97 1.03 -0.94
CA CYS A 95 -3.70 1.43 0.26
C CYS A 95 -4.93 0.56 0.50
N ASP A 96 -5.66 0.19 -0.55
CA ASP A 96 -6.85 -0.67 -0.41
C ASP A 96 -6.46 -2.09 0.00
N LEU A 97 -5.38 -2.64 -0.55
CA LEU A 97 -4.83 -3.92 -0.12
C LEU A 97 -4.39 -3.88 1.34
N LEU A 98 -3.67 -2.83 1.75
CA LEU A 98 -3.20 -2.65 3.13
C LEU A 98 -4.36 -2.51 4.13
N LYS A 99 -5.44 -1.79 3.77
CA LYS A 99 -6.65 -1.71 4.59
C LYS A 99 -7.28 -3.09 4.78
N GLN A 100 -7.47 -3.86 3.70
CA GLN A 100 -8.04 -5.21 3.77
C GLN A 100 -7.20 -6.13 4.66
N ARG A 101 -5.87 -6.05 4.56
CA ARG A 101 -4.95 -6.82 5.41
C ARG A 101 -5.05 -6.40 6.87
N LEU A 102 -5.12 -5.10 7.15
CA LEU A 102 -5.28 -4.57 8.50
C LEU A 102 -6.62 -5.00 9.13
N GLU A 103 -7.71 -4.93 8.38
CA GLU A 103 -9.01 -5.41 8.84
C GLU A 103 -8.99 -6.91 9.16
N ARG A 104 -8.30 -7.70 8.33
CA ARG A 104 -8.11 -9.13 8.60
C ARG A 104 -7.31 -9.36 9.88
N LEU A 105 -6.22 -8.63 10.08
CA LEU A 105 -5.41 -8.69 11.31
C LEU A 105 -6.25 -8.34 12.54
N ALA A 106 -7.05 -7.27 12.47
CA ALA A 106 -7.91 -6.83 13.58
C ALA A 106 -9.04 -7.83 13.92
N ARG A 107 -9.44 -8.67 12.97
CA ARG A 107 -10.46 -9.72 13.18
C ARG A 107 -9.87 -11.06 13.60
N GLN A 108 -8.56 -11.23 13.60
CA GLN A 108 -7.96 -12.44 14.16
C GLN A 108 -8.19 -12.43 15.66
N PRO A 109 -8.82 -13.48 16.23
CA PRO A 109 -8.85 -13.63 17.68
C PRO A 109 -7.39 -13.69 18.14
N GLU A 110 -7.04 -12.88 19.14
CA GLU A 110 -5.80 -13.08 19.87
C GLU A 110 -5.90 -14.47 20.52
N PHE A 111 -5.43 -15.51 19.82
CA PHE A 111 -5.14 -16.79 20.44
C PHE A 111 -3.94 -16.56 21.35
N SER A 112 -4.18 -15.94 22.50
CA SER A 112 -3.37 -16.16 23.68
C SER A 112 -3.60 -17.63 24.05
N VAL A 113 -2.88 -18.52 23.38
CA VAL A 113 -2.66 -19.86 23.91
C VAL A 113 -1.80 -19.62 25.12
N ASP A 114 -2.42 -19.64 26.30
CA ASP A 114 -1.69 -19.66 27.56
C ASP A 114 -0.79 -20.90 27.52
N ALA A 115 0.48 -20.67 27.20
CA ALA A 115 1.46 -21.73 26.99
C ALA A 115 1.65 -22.53 28.28
N GLU A 116 1.46 -21.91 29.46
CA GLU A 116 1.48 -22.60 30.75
C GLU A 116 0.25 -23.49 30.92
N ALA A 117 -0.95 -23.01 30.55
CA ALA A 117 -2.15 -23.83 30.57
C ALA A 117 -2.08 -25.01 29.58
N LEU A 118 -1.49 -24.81 28.40
CA LEU A 118 -1.27 -25.88 27.42
C LEU A 118 -0.23 -26.90 27.94
N LEU A 119 0.89 -26.43 28.49
CA LEU A 119 1.91 -27.29 29.10
C LEU A 119 1.34 -28.11 30.26
N ALA A 120 0.56 -27.47 31.14
CA ALA A 120 -0.10 -28.14 32.26
C ALA A 120 -1.11 -29.20 31.78
N HIS A 121 -1.87 -28.91 30.71
CA HIS A 121 -2.79 -29.89 30.11
C HIS A 121 -2.03 -31.09 29.50
N MET A 122 -0.92 -30.85 28.82
CA MET A 122 -0.08 -31.90 28.25
C MET A 122 0.59 -32.75 29.35
N GLN A 123 1.08 -32.13 30.43
CA GLN A 123 1.65 -32.84 31.57
C GLN A 123 0.62 -33.72 32.28
N ASN A 124 -0.61 -33.22 32.48
CA ASN A 124 -1.69 -34.01 33.08
C ASN A 124 -2.11 -35.20 32.20
N MET A 125 -2.06 -35.09 30.86
CA MET A 125 -2.32 -36.22 29.96
C MET A 125 -1.19 -37.27 29.97
N ILE A 126 0.06 -36.85 30.13
CA ILE A 126 1.19 -37.78 30.22
C ILE A 126 1.16 -38.52 31.57
N ASP A 127 0.83 -37.84 32.66
CA ASP A 127 0.83 -38.43 34.00
C ASP A 127 -0.35 -39.41 34.20
N SER A 128 -1.52 -39.09 33.65
CA SER A 128 -2.70 -39.97 33.66
C SER A 128 -2.56 -41.22 32.76
N GLY A 129 -1.55 -41.26 31.88
CA GLY A 129 -1.24 -42.43 31.04
C GLY A 129 -0.35 -43.50 31.69
N THR A 130 0.18 -43.27 32.91
CA THR A 130 1.17 -44.17 33.54
C THR A 130 0.67 -44.97 34.74
N MET A 131 -0.55 -44.74 35.24
CA MET A 131 -1.13 -45.53 36.35
C MET A 131 -1.96 -46.73 35.89
N GLY A 132 -1.32 -47.63 35.16
CA GLY A 132 -1.96 -48.88 34.72
C GLY A 132 -0.94 -49.91 34.29
N THR A 133 -0.18 -50.49 35.22
CA THR A 133 0.29 -51.90 35.23
C THR A 133 1.31 -52.11 36.35
N GLY A 134 0.83 -52.51 37.52
CA GLY A 134 1.67 -53.04 38.59
C GLY A 134 0.89 -53.07 39.88
N GLY A 135 0.50 -54.20 40.44
CA GLY A 135 0.68 -55.58 40.10
C GLY A 135 -0.02 -56.32 41.23
N THR A 136 -0.94 -57.21 40.88
CA THR A 136 -1.46 -58.22 41.80
C THR A 136 -0.31 -59.15 42.20
N GLN A 137 0.08 -59.10 43.47
CA GLN A 137 0.33 -60.28 44.32
C GLN A 137 0.60 -59.85 45.76
#